data_AF-A0A434HS86-F1
#
_entry.id   AF-A0A434HS86-F1
#
_cell.length_a   1.000
_cell.length_b   1.000
_cell.length_c   1.000
_cell.angle_alpha   90.00
_cell.angle_beta   90.00
_cell.angle_gamma   90.00
#
_symmetry.space_group_name_H-M   'P 1'
#
loop_
_entity.id
_entity.type
_entity.pdbx_description
1 polymer ?
#
loop_
_entity_poly.entity_id
_entity_poly.type
_entity_poly.pdbx_seq_one_letter_code
_entity_poly.pdbx_strand_id
1 'polypeptide(L)'
;MSKATYPLKLPLSVKEAAARLAKADGVSLNQWIASAVAQKVGAMETAADFLRRRAGDASAGDFGKMLERVAGGPPQAGDELPPDRH
;
A
#
# COMPACT_ATOMS: atom_id res chain seq x y z
N MET A 1 -23.79 -6.70 -15.46
CA MET A 1 -22.35 -6.91 -15.19
C MET A 1 -21.82 -7.97 -16.13
N SER A 2 -21.09 -7.59 -17.17
CA SER A 2 -20.44 -8.55 -18.07
C SER A 2 -19.33 -9.28 -17.28
N LYS A 3 -19.37 -10.61 -17.25
CA LYS A 3 -18.27 -11.42 -16.69
C LYS A 3 -17.10 -11.38 -17.67
N ALA A 4 -16.05 -10.62 -17.35
CA ALA A 4 -14.77 -10.75 -18.04
C ALA A 4 -14.05 -11.97 -17.48
N THR A 5 -13.74 -12.96 -18.32
CA THR A 5 -12.89 -14.10 -17.93
C THR A 5 -11.45 -13.71 -18.17
N TYR A 6 -10.63 -13.72 -17.11
CA TYR A 6 -9.21 -13.43 -17.20
C TYR A 6 -8.40 -14.70 -16.89
N PRO A 7 -7.62 -15.24 -17.85
CA PRO A 7 -6.78 -16.40 -17.59
C PRO A 7 -5.60 -16.01 -16.68
N LEU A 8 -5.59 -16.55 -15.47
CA LEU A 8 -4.55 -16.29 -14.47
C LEU A 8 -3.60 -17.50 -14.34
N LYS A 9 -2.30 -17.27 -14.47
CA LYS A 9 -1.26 -18.26 -14.17
C LYS A 9 -0.65 -17.93 -12.81
N LEU A 10 -0.62 -18.92 -11.92
CA LEU A 10 -0.02 -18.83 -10.60
C LEU A 10 1.06 -19.90 -10.45
N PRO A 11 2.13 -19.65 -9.66
CA PRO A 11 3.01 -20.71 -9.22
C PRO A 11 2.20 -21.84 -8.55
N LEU A 12 2.63 -23.09 -8.74
CA LEU A 12 1.90 -24.26 -8.25
C LEU A 12 1.62 -24.19 -6.75
N SER A 13 2.63 -23.86 -5.94
CA SER A 13 2.51 -23.74 -4.49
C SER A 13 1.45 -22.71 -4.05
N VAL A 14 1.36 -21.58 -4.74
CA VAL A 14 0.37 -20.53 -4.46
C VAL A 14 -1.03 -21.01 -4.83
N LYS A 15 -1.17 -21.67 -5.98
CA LYS A 15 -2.45 -22.24 -6.43
C LYS A 15 -2.96 -23.29 -5.43
N GLU A 16 -2.09 -24.17 -4.94
CA GLU A 16 -2.44 -25.21 -3.96
C GLU A 16 -2.86 -24.61 -2.63
N ALA A 17 -2.12 -23.61 -2.13
CA ALA A 17 -2.47 -22.90 -0.91
C ALA A 17 -3.83 -22.20 -1.02
N ALA A 18 -4.08 -21.49 -2.12
CA ALA A 18 -5.36 -20.82 -2.38
C ALA A 18 -6.51 -21.84 -2.50
N ALA A 19 -6.29 -22.99 -3.15
CA ALA A 19 -7.31 -24.04 -3.26
C ALA A 19 -7.65 -24.67 -1.91
N ARG A 20 -6.64 -24.89 -1.05
CA ARG A 20 -6.85 -25.40 0.32
C ARG A 20 -7.69 -24.42 1.15
N LEU A 21 -7.40 -23.12 1.07
CA LEU A 21 -8.15 -22.07 1.78
C LEU A 21 -9.57 -21.93 1.22
N ALA A 22 -9.74 -21.89 -0.10
CA ALA A 22 -11.06 -21.84 -0.73
C ALA A 22 -11.94 -23.03 -0.31
N LYS A 23 -11.35 -24.23 -0.23
CA LYS A 23 -12.05 -25.44 0.26
C LYS A 23 -12.47 -25.30 1.72
N ALA A 24 -11.61 -24.75 2.58
CA ALA A 24 -11.94 -24.49 3.99
C ALA A 24 -13.07 -23.46 4.13
N ASP A 25 -13.11 -22.46 3.24
CA ASP A 25 -14.15 -21.42 3.19
C ASP A 25 -15.44 -21.87 2.45
N GLY A 26 -15.47 -23.09 1.90
CA GLY A 26 -16.64 -23.63 1.20
C GLY A 26 -16.97 -22.95 -0.14
N VAL A 27 -16.00 -22.28 -0.76
CA VAL A 27 -16.18 -21.54 -2.02
C VAL A 27 -15.29 -22.08 -3.14
N SER A 28 -15.62 -21.76 -4.39
CA SER A 28 -14.73 -22.09 -5.51
C SER A 28 -13.44 -21.28 -5.46
N LEU A 29 -12.35 -21.83 -6.01
CA LEU A 29 -11.06 -21.13 -6.12
C LEU A 29 -11.21 -19.76 -6.81
N ASN A 30 -12.02 -19.67 -7.87
CA ASN A 30 -12.23 -18.41 -8.59
C ASN A 30 -12.95 -17.36 -7.75
N GLN A 31 -13.96 -17.76 -6.95
CA GLN A 31 -14.63 -16.85 -6.03
C GLN A 31 -13.68 -16.39 -4.94
N TRP A 32 -12.88 -17.31 -4.39
CA TRP A 32 -11.88 -16.98 -3.37
C TRP A 32 -10.84 -15.98 -3.89
N ILE A 33 -10.31 -16.21 -5.10
CA ILE A 33 -9.37 -15.29 -5.76
C ILE A 33 -10.03 -13.94 -6.02
N ALA A 34 -11.27 -13.92 -6.52
CA ALA A 34 -12.00 -12.67 -6.77
C ALA A 34 -12.18 -11.85 -5.48
N SER A 35 -12.53 -12.52 -4.36
CA SER A 35 -12.62 -11.87 -3.05
C SER A 35 -11.27 -11.32 -2.58
N ALA A 36 -10.19 -12.08 -2.73
CA ALA A 36 -8.85 -11.62 -2.37
C ALA A 36 -8.40 -10.39 -3.19
N VAL A 37 -8.70 -10.38 -4.50
CA VAL A 37 -8.44 -9.23 -5.37
C VAL A 37 -9.28 -8.02 -4.93
N ALA A 38 -10.57 -8.21 -4.66
CA ALA A 38 -11.45 -7.14 -4.17
C ALA A 38 -10.94 -6.55 -2.85
N GLN A 39 -10.48 -7.39 -1.92
CA GLN A 39 -9.88 -6.93 -0.67
C GLN A 39 -8.61 -6.12 -0.90
N LYS A 40 -7.70 -6.57 -1.76
CA LYS A 40 -6.46 -5.85 -2.06
C LYS A 40 -6.75 -4.50 -2.72
N VAL A 41 -7.67 -4.45 -3.69
CA VAL A 41 -8.10 -3.22 -4.34
C VAL A 41 -8.71 -2.26 -3.33
N GLY A 42 -9.69 -2.72 -2.55
CA GLY A 42 -10.35 -1.91 -1.53
C GLY A 42 -9.36 -1.35 -0.50
N ALA A 43 -8.39 -2.14 -0.05
CA ALA A 43 -7.36 -1.68 0.88
C ALA A 43 -6.48 -0.57 0.28
N MET A 44 -6.08 -0.71 -0.98
CA MET A 44 -5.22 0.29 -1.64
C MET A 44 -5.98 1.58 -1.95
N GLU A 45 -7.21 1.48 -2.46
CA GLU A 45 -8.05 2.64 -2.73
C GLU A 45 -8.43 3.38 -1.44
N THR A 46 -8.80 2.65 -0.38
CA THR A 46 -9.09 3.25 0.93
C THR A 46 -7.87 3.99 1.49
N ALA A 47 -6.68 3.40 1.40
CA ALA A 47 -5.45 4.05 1.86
C ALA A 47 -5.16 5.33 1.06
N ALA A 48 -5.28 5.27 -0.27
CA ALA A 48 -5.08 6.43 -1.14
C ALA A 48 -6.09 7.56 -0.85
N ASP A 49 -7.38 7.21 -0.71
CA ASP A 49 -8.45 8.15 -0.36
C ASP A 49 -8.24 8.77 1.01
N PHE A 50 -7.86 7.97 2.01
CA PHE A 50 -7.57 8.44 3.35
C PHE A 50 -6.43 9.47 3.33
N LEU A 51 -5.31 9.15 2.68
CA LEU A 51 -4.16 10.05 2.58
C LEU A 51 -4.52 11.34 1.83
N ARG A 52 -5.28 11.25 0.73
CA ARG A 52 -5.75 12.42 -0.03
C ARG A 52 -6.61 13.34 0.83
N ARG A 53 -7.58 12.79 1.57
CA ARG A 53 -8.44 13.56 2.48
C ARG A 53 -7.64 14.14 3.65
N ARG A 54 -6.69 13.36 4.20
CA ARG A 54 -5.86 13.77 5.34
C ARG A 54 -4.89 14.89 4.97
N ALA A 55 -4.39 14.92 3.74
CA ALA A 55 -3.59 15.99 3.20
C ALA A 55 -4.40 17.30 3.10
N GLY A 56 -5.68 17.22 2.72
CA GLY A 56 -6.52 18.41 2.55
C GLY A 56 -5.86 19.39 1.57
N ASP A 57 -5.75 20.66 1.99
CA ASP A 57 -5.05 21.72 1.23
C ASP A 57 -3.60 21.93 1.69
N ALA A 58 -3.02 20.99 2.45
CA ALA A 58 -1.67 21.13 2.98
C ALA A 58 -0.65 21.33 1.85
N SER A 59 0.19 22.34 2.02
CA SER A 59 1.21 22.72 1.05
C SER A 59 2.62 22.45 1.58
N ALA A 60 3.60 22.48 0.67
CA ALA A 60 5.02 22.45 1.04
C ALA A 60 5.40 23.61 1.99
N GLY A 61 4.74 24.76 1.87
CA GLY A 61 4.93 25.90 2.77
C GLY A 61 4.45 25.62 4.20
N ASP A 62 3.34 24.89 4.36
CA ASP A 62 2.85 24.50 5.69
C ASP A 62 3.79 23.51 6.37
N PHE A 63 4.39 22.61 5.58
CA PHE A 63 5.44 21.73 6.07
C PHE A 63 6.68 22.51 6.53
N GLY A 64 7.12 23.51 5.77
CA GLY A 64 8.23 24.40 6.16
C GLY A 64 7.99 25.10 7.49
N LYS A 65 6.80 25.70 7.68
CA LYS A 65 6.41 26.34 8.95
C LYS A 65 6.40 25.36 10.13
N MET A 66 6.11 24.09 9.88
CA MET A 66 6.18 23.05 10.91
C MET A 66 7.64 22.75 11.29
N LEU A 67 8.54 22.69 10.30
CA LEU A 67 9.97 22.47 10.53
C LEU A 67 10.63 23.64 11.27
N GLU A 68 10.19 24.88 11.05
CA GLU A 68 10.68 26.06 11.79
C GLU A 68 10.45 25.96 13.31
N ARG A 69 9.53 25.09 13.77
CA ARG A 69 9.31 24.84 15.21
C ARG A 69 10.35 23.92 15.83
N VAL A 70 11.14 23.22 15.02
CA VAL A 70 12.22 22.36 15.50
C VAL A 70 13.37 23.27 15.95
N ALA A 71 13.87 23.05 17.17
CA ALA A 71 14.99 23.82 17.68
C ALA A 71 16.23 23.63 16.78
N GLY A 72 16.84 24.74 16.37
CA GLY A 72 18.09 24.71 15.62
C GLY A 72 19.21 24.14 16.48
N GLY A 73 19.62 22.91 16.20
CA GLY A 73 20.74 22.23 16.85
C GLY A 73 21.58 21.49 15.82
N PRO A 74 22.81 21.10 16.19
CA PRO A 74 23.61 20.23 15.32
C PRO A 74 22.86 18.91 15.07
N PRO A 75 23.07 18.26 13.92
CA PRO A 75 22.54 16.92 13.68
C PRO A 75 22.99 15.95 14.78
N GLN A 76 22.17 14.93 15.04
CA GLN A 76 22.58 13.84 15.92
C GLN A 76 23.71 13.05 15.25
N ALA A 77 24.54 12.39 16.05
CA ALA A 77 25.63 11.56 15.53
C ALA A 77 25.07 10.48 14.60
N GLY A 78 25.49 10.47 13.33
CA GLY A 78 24.99 9.59 12.28
C GLY A 78 23.94 10.20 11.33
N ASP A 79 23.37 11.37 11.67
CA ASP A 79 22.44 12.14 10.83
C ASP A 79 23.15 13.27 10.07
N GLU A 80 24.48 13.27 10.05
CA GLU A 80 25.24 14.27 9.31
C GLU A 80 25.01 14.13 7.80
N LEU A 81 24.95 15.26 7.10
CA LEU A 81 24.93 15.24 5.64
C LEU A 81 26.17 14.51 5.12
N PRO A 82 26.03 13.65 4.10
CA PRO A 82 27.20 13.03 3.48
C PRO A 82 28.12 14.12 2.93
N PRO A 83 29.45 13.90 2.94
CA PRO A 83 30.40 14.87 2.41
C PRO A 83 30.07 15.16 0.94
N ASP A 84 30.13 16.44 0.55
CA ASP A 84 29.85 16.88 -0.81
C ASP A 84 30.65 16.03 -1.82
N ARG A 85 29.96 15.37 -2.74
CA ARG A 85 30.60 14.70 -3.86
C ARG A 85 30.97 15.76 -4.89
N HIS A 86 32.24 16.13 -4.91
CA HIS A 86 32.85 16.92 -5.99
C HIS A 86 32.78 16.19 -7.34
#